data_AF-A0A3S3ZSX1-F1
#
_entry.id   AF-A0A3S3ZSX1-F1
#
_cell.length_a   1.000
_cell.length_b   1.000
_cell.length_c   1.000
_cell.angle_alpha   90.00
_cell.angle_beta   90.00
_cell.angle_gamma   90.00
#
_symmetry.space_group_name_H-M   'P 1'
#
loop_
_entity.id
_entity.type
_entity.pdbx_description
1 polymer ?
#
loop_
_entity_poly.entity_id
_entity_poly.type
_entity_poly.pdbx_seq_one_letter_code
_entity_poly.pdbx_strand_id
1 'polypeptide(L)'
;MTARKLRITLHDGKKLDVQPTLEDRLKFEQTLRKNKGWGPLSDNALKLEPFLAWSAAHRNGDIELTWDQFTKGDTAALDVETVKDDDGEPGSDDEGELEVEGVGKGTRRGRSTTSR
;
A
#
# COMPACT_ATOMS: atom_id res chain seq x y z
N MET A 1 -6.69 20.46 -9.20
CA MET A 1 -7.00 19.14 -8.61
C MET A 1 -5.68 18.41 -8.49
N THR A 2 -5.23 18.12 -7.27
CA THR A 2 -3.99 17.38 -7.04
C THR A 2 -4.13 15.97 -7.63
N ALA A 3 -3.19 15.56 -8.46
CA ALA A 3 -3.22 14.24 -9.06
C ALA A 3 -2.83 13.22 -7.99
N ARG A 4 -3.66 12.19 -7.78
CA ARG A 4 -3.41 11.17 -6.75
C ARG A 4 -2.32 10.22 -7.27
N LYS A 5 -1.08 10.36 -6.78
CA LYS A 5 0.03 9.45 -7.10
C LYS A 5 -0.05 8.18 -6.25
N LEU A 6 0.44 7.09 -6.81
CA LEU A 6 0.62 5.81 -6.12
C LEU A 6 2.11 5.49 -6.06
N ARG A 7 2.60 5.05 -4.91
CA ARG A 7 3.95 4.53 -4.74
C ARG A 7 3.90 3.02 -4.67
N ILE A 8 4.74 2.38 -5.47
CA ILE A 8 4.92 0.93 -5.50
C ILE A 8 6.25 0.62 -4.84
N THR A 9 6.25 -0.26 -3.85
CA THR A 9 7.48 -0.84 -3.31
C THR A 9 7.66 -2.23 -3.92
N LEU A 10 8.68 -2.40 -4.75
CA LEU A 10 9.01 -3.66 -5.40
C LEU A 10 9.77 -4.61 -4.46
N HIS A 11 9.83 -5.90 -4.82
CA HIS A 11 10.51 -6.95 -4.06
C HIS A 11 12.02 -6.71 -3.85
N ASP A 12 12.65 -5.96 -4.75
CA ASP A 12 14.07 -5.57 -4.69
C ASP A 12 14.29 -4.32 -3.81
N GLY A 13 13.24 -3.81 -3.16
CA GLY A 13 13.26 -2.60 -2.35
C GLY A 13 13.12 -1.30 -3.17
N LYS A 14 13.06 -1.37 -4.50
CA LYS A 14 12.91 -0.18 -5.35
C LYS A 14 11.51 0.42 -5.19
N LYS A 15 11.47 1.74 -4.97
CA LYS A 15 10.22 2.52 -4.88
C LYS A 15 9.96 3.23 -6.21
N LEU A 16 8.74 3.13 -6.72
CA LEU A 16 8.30 3.77 -7.97
C LEU A 16 7.04 4.60 -7.73
N ASP A 17 7.10 5.89 -8.08
CA ASP A 17 5.95 6.77 -7.99
C ASP A 17 5.29 6.88 -9.36
N VAL A 18 4.03 6.45 -9.44
CA VAL A 18 3.26 6.42 -10.68
C VAL A 18 1.98 7.22 -10.54
N GLN A 19 1.55 7.81 -11.65
CA GLN A 19 0.29 8.53 -11.73
C GLN A 19 -0.73 7.70 -12.54
N PRO A 20 -1.74 7.11 -11.87
CA PRO A 20 -2.85 6.48 -12.58
C PRO A 20 -3.63 7.50 -13.41
N THR A 21 -4.01 7.07 -14.60
CA THR A 21 -4.84 7.84 -15.54
C THR A 21 -6.24 7.24 -15.66
N LEU A 22 -7.12 7.89 -16.43
CA LEU A 22 -8.43 7.33 -16.74
C LEU A 22 -8.33 6.02 -17.53
N GLU A 23 -7.33 5.89 -18.40
CA GLU A 23 -7.09 4.69 -19.19
C GLU A 23 -6.86 3.47 -18.29
N ASP A 24 -6.04 3.64 -17.24
CA ASP A 24 -5.74 2.59 -16.26
C ASP A 24 -7.02 2.12 -15.53
N ARG A 25 -7.93 3.05 -15.22
CA ARG A 25 -9.23 2.74 -14.60
C ARG A 25 -10.16 1.99 -15.55
N LEU A 26 -10.26 2.43 -16.80
CA LEU A 26 -11.05 1.74 -17.81
C LEU A 26 -10.52 0.33 -18.09
N LYS A 27 -9.20 0.15 -18.08
CA LYS A 27 -8.56 -1.16 -18.22
C LYS A 27 -8.90 -2.09 -17.06
N PHE A 28 -8.98 -1.56 -15.84
CA PHE A 28 -9.44 -2.33 -14.68
C PHE A 28 -10.89 -2.80 -14.84
N GLU A 29 -11.80 -1.89 -15.23
CA GLU A 29 -13.20 -2.26 -15.48
C GLU A 29 -13.34 -3.32 -16.58
N GLN A 30 -12.60 -3.19 -17.68
CA GLN A 30 -12.60 -4.18 -18.74
C GLN A 30 -12.08 -5.53 -18.25
N THR A 31 -11.05 -5.52 -17.39
CA THR A 31 -10.48 -6.73 -16.80
C THR A 31 -11.49 -7.41 -15.87
N LEU A 32 -12.18 -6.64 -15.02
CA LEU A 32 -13.27 -7.16 -14.17
C LEU A 32 -14.40 -7.79 -14.99
N ARG A 33 -14.86 -7.12 -16.05
CA ARG A 33 -15.93 -7.65 -16.91
C ARG A 33 -15.53 -8.93 -17.64
N LYS A 34 -14.26 -9.04 -18.05
CA LYS A 34 -13.73 -10.24 -18.72
C LYS A 34 -13.50 -11.38 -17.72
N ASN A 35 -13.02 -11.06 -16.53
CA ASN A 35 -12.63 -12.05 -15.53
C ASN A 35 -13.76 -12.30 -14.52
N LYS A 36 -14.73 -13.12 -14.91
CA LYS A 36 -15.92 -13.45 -14.09
C LYS A 36 -15.59 -13.99 -12.70
N GLY A 37 -14.40 -14.54 -12.50
CA GLY A 37 -13.93 -15.04 -11.20
C GLY A 37 -13.57 -13.95 -10.18
N TRP A 38 -13.49 -12.68 -10.58
CA TRP A 38 -13.18 -11.60 -9.65
C TRP A 38 -14.44 -11.08 -8.92
N GLY A 39 -15.64 -11.28 -9.47
CA GLY A 39 -16.86 -10.76 -8.86
C GLY A 39 -17.07 -9.26 -9.08
N PRO A 40 -18.05 -8.63 -8.41
CA PRO A 40 -18.37 -7.21 -8.56
C PRO A 40 -17.27 -6.31 -7.99
N LEU A 41 -17.26 -5.04 -8.42
CA LEU A 41 -16.26 -4.05 -8.01
C LEU A 41 -16.12 -3.90 -6.48
N SER A 42 -17.24 -3.99 -5.75
CA SER A 42 -17.30 -3.93 -4.29
C SER A 42 -16.40 -4.96 -3.61
N ASP A 43 -16.25 -6.13 -4.23
CA ASP A 43 -15.53 -7.27 -3.68
C ASP A 43 -14.04 -7.25 -4.07
N ASN A 44 -13.64 -6.26 -4.89
CA ASN A 44 -12.29 -6.12 -5.43
C ASN A 44 -11.61 -4.81 -5.01
N ALA A 45 -12.06 -4.18 -3.93
CA ALA A 45 -11.46 -2.95 -3.42
C ALA A 45 -9.94 -3.09 -3.22
N LEU A 46 -9.49 -4.23 -2.71
CA LEU A 46 -8.06 -4.54 -2.50
C LEU A 46 -7.27 -4.72 -3.80
N LYS A 47 -7.92 -4.98 -4.94
CA LYS A 47 -7.24 -5.16 -6.23
C LYS A 47 -7.20 -3.87 -7.05
N LEU A 48 -8.07 -2.90 -6.75
CA LEU A 48 -8.18 -1.67 -7.51
C LEU A 48 -6.87 -0.89 -7.48
N GLU A 49 -6.38 -0.52 -6.30
CA GLU A 49 -5.19 0.32 -6.18
C GLU A 49 -3.93 -0.37 -6.72
N PRO A 50 -3.66 -1.67 -6.40
CA PRO A 50 -2.53 -2.37 -7.00
C PRO A 50 -2.64 -2.52 -8.53
N PHE A 51 -3.83 -2.71 -9.08
CA PHE A 51 -4.01 -2.79 -10.53
C PHE A 51 -3.75 -1.47 -11.22
N LEU A 52 -4.21 -0.36 -10.63
CA LEU A 52 -3.94 0.97 -11.16
C LEU A 52 -2.44 1.29 -11.12
N ALA A 53 -1.76 0.91 -10.05
CA ALA A 53 -0.33 1.10 -9.91
C ALA A 53 0.44 0.26 -10.95
N TRP A 54 0.12 -1.04 -11.06
CA TRP A 54 0.70 -1.94 -12.06
C TRP A 54 0.49 -1.43 -13.50
N SER A 55 -0.75 -1.05 -13.85
CA SER A 55 -1.09 -0.58 -15.19
C SER A 55 -0.33 0.71 -15.54
N ALA A 56 -0.24 1.64 -14.58
CA ALA A 56 0.48 2.89 -14.78
C ALA A 56 1.99 2.66 -14.95
N ALA A 57 2.60 1.84 -14.08
CA ALA A 57 4.02 1.49 -14.15
C ALA A 57 4.36 0.77 -15.47
N HIS A 58 3.53 -0.19 -15.88
CA HIS A 58 3.72 -0.91 -17.13
C HIS A 58 3.53 -0.02 -18.36
N ARG A 59 2.58 0.94 -18.33
CA ARG A 59 2.38 1.91 -19.42
C ARG A 59 3.57 2.87 -19.55
N ASN A 60 4.18 3.26 -18.43
CA ASN A 60 5.36 4.12 -18.40
C ASN A 60 6.65 3.38 -18.79
N GLY A 61 6.64 2.04 -18.82
CA GLY A 61 7.83 1.23 -19.08
C GLY A 61 8.73 1.04 -17.86
N ASP A 62 8.24 1.35 -16.66
CA ASP A 62 9.00 1.22 -15.41
C ASP A 62 9.14 -0.24 -14.95
N ILE A 63 8.19 -1.09 -15.37
CA ILE A 63 8.15 -2.53 -15.11
C ILE A 63 7.70 -3.29 -16.36
N GLU A 64 8.22 -4.51 -16.53
CA GLU A 64 7.78 -5.45 -17.57
C GLU A 64 7.01 -6.65 -16.98
N LEU A 65 6.69 -6.58 -15.68
CA LEU A 65 6.01 -7.66 -14.95
C LEU A 65 4.57 -7.83 -15.44
N THR A 66 4.15 -9.08 -15.62
CA THR A 66 2.73 -9.40 -15.79
C THR A 66 1.95 -9.14 -14.50
N TRP A 67 0.62 -9.01 -14.59
CA TRP A 67 -0.24 -8.81 -13.41
C TRP A 67 -0.05 -9.90 -12.34
N ASP A 68 0.08 -11.16 -12.76
CA ASP A 68 0.29 -12.26 -11.82
C ASP A 68 1.67 -12.17 -11.16
N GLN A 69 2.73 -11.82 -11.90
CA GLN A 69 4.07 -11.62 -11.32
C GLN A 69 4.15 -10.40 -10.39
N PHE A 70 3.33 -9.38 -10.65
CA PHE A 70 3.23 -8.19 -9.81
C PHE A 70 2.53 -8.48 -8.49
N THR A 71 1.58 -9.43 -8.46
CA THR A 71 0.75 -9.69 -7.27
C THR A 71 1.07 -10.99 -6.54
N LYS A 72 1.86 -11.90 -7.15
CA LYS A 72 2.15 -13.22 -6.62
C LYS A 72 3.55 -13.69 -7.00
N GLY A 73 4.14 -14.50 -6.13
CA GLY A 73 5.46 -15.09 -6.32
C GLY A 73 6.61 -14.21 -5.82
N ASP A 74 7.84 -14.60 -6.18
CA ASP A 74 9.07 -13.99 -5.63
C ASP A 74 9.31 -12.55 -6.12
N THR A 75 8.64 -12.15 -7.21
CA THR A 75 8.74 -10.80 -7.80
C THR A 75 7.59 -9.88 -7.40
N ALA A 76 6.70 -10.34 -6.51
CA ALA A 76 5.51 -9.59 -6.14
C ALA A 76 5.88 -8.23 -5.54
N ALA A 77 5.09 -7.21 -5.85
CA ALA A 77 5.19 -5.94 -5.15
C ALA A 77 4.91 -6.15 -3.66
N LEU A 78 5.74 -5.54 -2.81
CA LEU A 78 5.62 -5.61 -1.37
C LEU A 78 4.49 -4.73 -0.88
N ASP A 79 4.33 -3.54 -1.47
CA ASP A 79 3.31 -2.58 -1.06
C ASP A 79 2.90 -1.62 -2.19
N VAL A 80 1.68 -1.10 -2.08
CA VAL A 80 1.15 -0.02 -2.94
C VAL A 80 0.39 0.97 -2.06
N GLU A 81 0.91 2.18 -1.96
CA GLU A 81 0.34 3.23 -1.12
C GLU A 81 -0.02 4.50 -1.92
N THR A 82 -0.97 5.27 -1.42
CA THR A 82 -1.29 6.59 -2.00
C THR A 82 -0.36 7.65 -1.44
N VAL A 83 0.35 8.34 -2.33
CA VAL A 83 1.16 9.50 -1.96
C VAL A 83 0.35 10.77 -2.20
N LYS A 84 0.28 11.63 -1.17
CA LYS A 84 -0.19 13.01 -1.34
C LYS A 84 1.01 13.82 -1.82
N ASP A 85 0.85 14.60 -2.89
CA ASP A 85 1.85 15.63 -3.24
C ASP A 85 1.90 16.63 -2.09
N ASP A 86 2.84 16.43 -1.18
CA ASP A 86 3.36 17.47 -0.31
C ASP A 86 4.62 17.97 -1.01
N ASP A 87 4.66 19.25 -1.39
CA ASP A 87 5.84 19.89 -1.97
C ASP A 87 6.98 19.90 -0.92
N GLY A 88 7.71 18.79 -0.79
CA GLY A 88 8.82 18.62 0.15
C GLY A 88 9.79 17.52 -0.30
N GLU A 89 11.06 17.92 -0.47
CA GLU A 89 12.25 17.17 -0.88
C GLU A 89 12.47 15.76 -0.25
N PRO A 90 13.35 14.92 -0.86
CA PRO A 90 13.52 13.52 -0.47
C PRO A 90 14.23 13.40 0.88
N GLY A 91 13.50 12.95 1.89
CA GLY A 91 14.05 12.54 3.18
C GLY A 91 14.46 11.08 3.15
N SER A 92 15.77 10.88 3.29
CA SER A 92 16.54 9.65 3.46
C SER A 92 15.86 8.54 4.26
N ASP A 93 16.19 7.29 3.91
CA ASP A 93 16.07 6.14 4.82
C ASP A 93 16.75 6.48 6.15
N ASP A 94 15.98 6.55 7.24
CA ASP A 94 16.49 6.53 8.61
C ASP A 94 15.77 5.40 9.35
N GLU A 95 16.43 4.24 9.36
CA GLU A 95 16.15 3.18 10.33
C GLU A 95 16.59 3.71 11.72
N GLY A 96 15.65 4.15 12.54
CA GLY A 96 15.98 4.73 13.84
C GLY A 96 14.81 4.78 14.83
N GLU A 97 14.78 3.78 15.73
CA GLU A 97 14.25 3.85 17.10
C GLU A 97 12.71 3.92 17.33
N LEU A 98 12.10 2.73 17.54
CA LEU A 98 10.87 2.61 18.32
C LEU A 98 11.20 2.79 19.82
N GLU A 99 11.16 4.02 20.33
CA GLU A 99 11.08 4.25 21.77
C GLU A 99 9.66 3.91 22.28
N VAL A 100 9.52 2.74 22.89
CA VAL A 100 8.38 2.41 23.76
C VAL A 100 8.71 2.85 25.19
N GLU A 101 8.47 4.12 25.52
CA GLU A 101 8.60 4.58 26.90
C GLU A 101 7.33 4.23 27.72
N GLY A 102 7.47 3.27 28.64
CA GLY A 102 6.68 3.31 29.88
C GLY A 102 5.67 2.20 30.20
N VAL A 103 5.93 0.92 29.89
CA VAL A 103 5.27 -0.18 30.61
C VAL A 103 6.01 -0.45 31.93
N GLY A 104 5.41 0.01 33.03
CA GLY A 104 5.51 -0.64 34.34
C GLY A 104 6.40 0.01 35.39
N LYS A 105 5.77 0.73 36.33
CA LYS A 105 6.05 0.63 37.79
C LYS A 105 4.98 1.37 38.60
N GLY A 106 3.99 0.61 39.05
CA GLY A 106 2.94 1.08 39.94
C GLY A 106 2.37 -0.01 40.84
N THR A 107 3.20 -0.94 41.34
CA THR A 107 2.79 -1.88 42.38
C THR A 107 2.73 -1.18 43.75
N ARG A 108 1.61 -0.54 44.07
CA ARG A 108 1.33 -0.17 45.48
C ARG A 108 0.54 -1.30 46.14
N ARG A 109 1.27 -2.18 46.82
CA ARG A 109 0.76 -3.14 47.81
C ARG A 109 0.21 -2.41 49.05
N GLY A 110 -0.90 -2.92 49.58
CA GLY A 110 -1.45 -2.66 50.92
C GLY A 110 -2.83 -2.00 50.86
N ARG A 111 -3.86 -2.41 51.61
CA ARG A 111 -4.01 -3.37 52.72
C ARG A 111 -5.53 -3.57 52.90
N SER A 112 -5.98 -4.80 53.12
CA SER A 112 -7.37 -5.16 53.44
C SER A 112 -7.84 -4.54 54.77
N THR A 113 -9.11 -4.08 54.87
CA THR A 113 -10.07 -4.34 55.97
C THR A 113 -11.44 -3.68 55.74
N THR A 114 -12.47 -4.52 55.55
CA THR A 114 -13.75 -4.61 56.28
C THR A 114 -14.77 -3.43 56.35
N SER A 115 -16.01 -3.77 55.93
CA SER A 115 -17.37 -3.36 56.37
C SER A 115 -17.80 -1.89 56.44
N ARG A 116 -18.91 -1.56 55.77
CA ARG A 116 -20.27 -1.61 56.33
C ARG A 116 -21.32 -1.64 55.23
#